data_AF-A0ABD2RFU5-F1
#
_entry.id   AF-A0ABD2RFU5-F1
#
_cell.length_a   1.000
_cell.length_b   1.000
_cell.length_c   1.000
_cell.angle_alpha   90.00
_cell.angle_beta   90.00
_cell.angle_gamma   90.00
#
_symmetry.space_group_name_H-M   'P 1'
#
loop_
_entity.id
_entity.type
_entity.pdbx_description
1 polymer ?
#
loop_
_entity_poly.entity_id
_entity_poly.type
_entity_poly.pdbx_seq_one_letter_code
_entity_poly.pdbx_strand_id
1 'polypeptide(L)'
;MGTASVEESKKRPLVFAYYVTGHGFGHATRVVEVARNLILAGHDVHVVTGAPAFVFTSEIQSPRLFLRKVLLDCGAVQADALTVDRLASLEKYSETAVVPRASILATEVEWLKSIKADFVVSDVVPVACRAAADAGIPSLCITNFSWDFIYAEYVMAAGNHHRSIVWQIAEDYSHCEFLIRLPGYCPMPAFRDIIDVPLVVRRLHKSRKEVRKELGIGEDMKVVILNFGGQPAGWKLKAEYLPTGWLCLVCGASESEKLPPNFLKLAKDAYTPDLMAASDCMLGKIGYGTVSEALAYKLPFVFVRRDYFNEEPFLRNMLEYYQGGVEMIRRDLLTGHWRPYLERAMTLNPCYEGGINGGEVAARILQDTAYGKNYTLDKLSGPRRLRDAIVLGYQLQRVPGRDLCIPDWYANAESELGLRTGSPTAVTAENNSLADSFSQDFEILHGDFLGLSDTLSFLKSLAGLDALVDSPTKTGKHTIREQKAAAGLFNWEEDIFVARAPGRLDVMGGIADYSGSLVLQMPIREACHVAVQKIHPSKQRLWKHALARQQDKGQGPTPVLQIILQK
;
A
#
# COMPACT_ATOMS: atom_id res chain seq x y z
N MET A 1 -28.90 23.93 -46.17
CA MET A 1 -28.90 23.68 -44.72
C MET A 1 -28.27 22.31 -44.54
N GLY A 2 -26.96 22.16 -44.36
CA GLY A 2 -26.15 22.68 -43.27
C GLY A 2 -25.56 21.45 -42.55
N THR A 3 -24.62 20.78 -43.21
CA THR A 3 -23.85 19.66 -42.64
C THR A 3 -22.90 20.20 -41.58
N ALA A 4 -23.21 19.98 -40.31
CA ALA A 4 -22.28 20.26 -39.22
C ALA A 4 -21.18 19.19 -39.23
N SER A 5 -20.05 19.53 -39.86
CA SER A 5 -18.78 18.87 -39.63
C SER A 5 -18.36 19.13 -38.19
N VAL A 6 -18.36 18.09 -37.36
CA VAL A 6 -17.66 18.11 -36.08
C VAL A 6 -16.18 17.98 -36.40
N GLU A 7 -15.53 19.12 -36.68
CA GLU A 7 -14.08 19.23 -36.56
C GLU A 7 -13.75 19.08 -35.07
N GLU A 8 -13.28 17.89 -34.69
CA GLU A 8 -12.52 17.71 -33.46
C GLU A 8 -11.34 18.70 -33.52
N SER A 9 -11.43 19.82 -32.80
CA SER A 9 -10.34 20.79 -32.74
C SER A 9 -9.12 20.04 -32.20
N LYS A 10 -8.11 19.80 -33.04
CA LYS A 10 -6.86 19.15 -32.60
C LYS A 10 -6.28 19.97 -31.45
N LYS A 11 -6.39 19.46 -30.23
CA LYS A 11 -5.85 20.12 -29.04
C LYS A 11 -4.35 20.35 -29.25
N ARG A 12 -3.84 21.53 -28.85
CA ARG A 12 -2.44 21.90 -29.04
C ARG A 12 -1.50 20.86 -28.40
N PRO A 13 -0.36 20.52 -29.01
CA PRO A 13 0.70 19.76 -28.32
C PRO A 13 1.10 20.47 -27.01
N LEU A 14 1.34 19.67 -25.98
CA LEU A 14 1.80 20.12 -24.67
C LEU A 14 3.26 19.67 -24.47
N VAL A 15 3.99 20.39 -23.62
CA VAL A 15 5.36 20.06 -23.21
C VAL A 15 5.37 19.52 -21.79
N PHE A 16 5.72 18.24 -21.63
CA PHE A 16 5.85 17.58 -20.32
C PHE A 16 7.31 17.51 -19.90
N ALA A 17 7.63 17.95 -18.68
CA ALA A 17 8.91 17.68 -18.03
C ALA A 17 8.76 16.50 -17.07
N TYR A 18 9.33 15.35 -17.42
CA TYR A 18 9.20 14.10 -16.67
C TYR A 18 10.50 13.76 -15.93
N TYR A 19 10.48 13.94 -14.61
CA TYR A 19 11.61 13.68 -13.73
C TYR A 19 11.61 12.22 -13.25
N VAL A 20 12.77 11.58 -13.31
CA VAL A 20 12.95 10.17 -12.92
C VAL A 20 13.99 10.04 -11.83
N THR A 21 13.63 9.36 -10.75
CA THR A 21 14.56 9.05 -9.67
C THR A 21 15.83 8.35 -10.14
N GLY A 22 16.94 8.62 -9.46
CA GLY A 22 18.20 7.91 -9.63
C GLY A 22 18.16 6.43 -9.21
N HIS A 23 17.04 5.94 -8.67
CA HIS A 23 16.96 4.61 -8.06
C HIS A 23 16.67 3.47 -9.05
N GLY A 24 17.72 2.88 -9.61
CA GLY A 24 17.62 1.65 -10.41
C GLY A 24 16.80 1.79 -11.70
N PHE A 25 16.70 0.70 -12.46
CA PHE A 25 16.04 0.75 -13.78
C PHE A 25 14.51 0.62 -13.75
N GLY A 26 13.93 0.09 -12.66
CA GLY A 26 12.48 -0.12 -12.57
C GLY A 26 11.66 1.17 -12.70
N HIS A 27 12.18 2.28 -12.18
CA HIS A 27 11.58 3.60 -12.33
C HIS A 27 11.69 4.11 -13.78
N ALA A 28 12.87 4.02 -14.39
CA ALA A 28 13.06 4.41 -15.78
C ALA A 28 12.13 3.62 -16.73
N THR A 29 11.99 2.30 -16.54
CA THR A 29 11.16 1.47 -17.42
C THR A 29 9.67 1.74 -17.29
N ARG A 30 9.15 2.13 -16.11
CA ARG A 30 7.75 2.53 -15.98
C ARG A 30 7.49 3.92 -16.58
N VAL A 31 8.44 4.85 -16.45
CA VAL A 31 8.36 6.16 -17.12
C VAL A 31 8.34 6.01 -18.63
N VAL A 32 9.12 5.08 -19.20
CA VAL A 32 9.08 4.77 -20.63
C VAL A 32 7.65 4.50 -21.12
N GLU A 33 6.85 3.72 -20.39
CA GLU A 33 5.49 3.39 -20.81
C GLU A 33 4.55 4.60 -20.77
N VAL A 34 4.66 5.45 -19.74
CA VAL A 34 3.83 6.67 -19.65
C VAL A 34 4.27 7.68 -20.72
N ALA A 35 5.57 7.92 -20.85
CA ALA A 35 6.14 8.84 -21.83
C ALA A 35 5.81 8.43 -23.27
N ARG A 36 5.87 7.13 -23.58
CA ARG A 36 5.46 6.60 -24.89
C ARG A 36 4.02 6.98 -25.21
N ASN A 37 3.09 6.81 -24.27
CA ASN A 37 1.67 7.11 -24.50
C ASN A 37 1.42 8.63 -24.66
N LEU A 38 2.12 9.48 -23.91
CA LEU A 38 2.08 10.94 -24.12
C LEU A 38 2.61 11.35 -25.51
N ILE A 39 3.69 10.73 -25.96
CA ILE A 39 4.27 10.99 -27.29
C ILE A 39 3.33 10.51 -28.41
N LEU A 40 2.71 9.33 -28.24
CA LEU A 40 1.70 8.83 -29.18
C LEU A 40 0.46 9.73 -29.26
N ALA A 41 0.10 10.41 -28.15
CA ALA A 41 -0.92 11.44 -28.13
C ALA A 41 -0.49 12.78 -28.78
N GLY A 42 0.77 12.89 -29.24
CA GLY A 42 1.29 14.04 -29.97
C GLY A 42 1.95 15.11 -29.10
N HIS A 43 2.30 14.80 -27.85
CA HIS A 43 2.97 15.71 -26.93
C HIS A 43 4.50 15.57 -26.97
N ASP A 44 5.19 16.62 -26.52
CA ASP A 44 6.64 16.62 -26.35
C ASP A 44 6.98 16.25 -24.92
N VAL A 45 7.94 15.34 -24.73
CA VAL A 45 8.31 14.82 -23.41
C VAL A 45 9.81 15.00 -23.20
N HIS A 46 10.16 15.83 -22.21
CA HIS A 46 11.51 16.03 -21.72
C HIS A 46 11.75 15.16 -20.49
N VAL A 47 12.46 14.05 -20.65
CA VAL A 47 12.81 13.17 -19.54
C VAL A 47 14.10 13.65 -18.88
N VAL A 48 14.03 13.98 -17.59
CA VAL A 48 15.18 14.33 -16.75
C VAL A 48 15.55 13.10 -15.92
N THR A 49 16.75 12.55 -16.14
CA THR A 49 17.08 11.24 -15.56
C THR A 49 18.58 11.00 -15.37
N GLY A 50 18.90 10.25 -14.29
CA GLY A 50 20.20 9.63 -14.08
C GLY A 50 20.41 8.30 -14.83
N ALA A 51 19.38 7.71 -15.44
CA ALA A 51 19.47 6.43 -16.16
C ALA A 51 20.11 6.59 -17.55
N PRO A 52 20.79 5.56 -18.10
CA PRO A 52 21.37 5.59 -19.44
C PRO A 52 20.30 5.84 -20.52
N ALA A 53 20.64 6.62 -21.55
CA ALA A 53 19.72 7.00 -22.62
C ALA A 53 19.08 5.80 -23.33
N PHE A 54 19.82 4.70 -23.49
CA PHE A 54 19.36 3.50 -24.19
C PHE A 54 18.08 2.91 -23.59
N VAL A 55 17.84 3.08 -22.28
CA VAL A 55 16.63 2.59 -21.60
C VAL A 55 15.36 3.21 -22.19
N PHE A 56 15.45 4.46 -22.66
CA PHE A 56 14.34 5.17 -23.30
C PHE A 56 14.36 5.00 -24.82
N THR A 57 15.53 5.14 -25.45
CA THR A 57 15.63 5.16 -26.91
C THR A 57 15.46 3.79 -27.57
N SER A 58 15.63 2.68 -26.84
CA SER A 58 15.29 1.34 -27.35
C SER A 58 13.78 1.18 -27.56
N GLU A 59 12.99 1.83 -26.71
CA GLU A 59 11.54 1.66 -26.62
C GLU A 59 10.75 2.81 -27.26
N ILE A 60 11.37 3.98 -27.42
CA ILE A 60 10.76 5.21 -27.94
C ILE A 60 11.70 5.81 -29.00
N GLN A 61 11.33 5.61 -30.27
CA GLN A 61 12.00 6.23 -31.42
C GLN A 61 11.13 7.35 -31.96
N SER A 62 11.23 8.55 -31.36
CA SER A 62 10.41 9.70 -31.73
C SER A 62 11.19 11.01 -31.58
N PRO A 63 11.03 11.97 -32.51
CA PRO A 63 11.63 13.30 -32.38
C PRO A 63 11.02 14.14 -31.24
N ARG A 64 9.92 13.66 -30.63
CA ARG A 64 9.25 14.31 -29.49
C ARG A 64 9.79 13.87 -28.12
N LEU A 65 10.75 12.95 -28.10
CA LEU A 65 11.46 12.54 -26.90
C LEU A 65 12.75 13.35 -26.76
N PHE A 66 12.88 14.08 -25.66
CA PHE A 66 14.08 14.81 -25.30
C PHE A 66 14.65 14.24 -24.00
N LEU A 67 15.96 13.97 -23.96
CA LEU A 67 16.61 13.41 -22.77
C LEU A 67 17.57 14.46 -22.18
N ARG A 68 17.40 14.76 -20.89
CA ARG A 68 18.30 15.60 -20.10
C ARG A 68 18.95 14.76 -19.00
N LYS A 69 20.26 14.54 -19.13
CA LYS A 69 21.05 13.71 -18.20
C LYS A 69 21.42 14.51 -16.95
N VAL A 70 20.60 14.43 -15.91
CA VAL A 70 20.84 15.08 -14.61
C VAL A 70 20.36 14.16 -13.49
N LEU A 71 21.12 14.06 -12.40
CA LEU A 71 20.76 13.31 -11.20
C LEU A 71 20.33 14.30 -10.13
N LEU A 72 19.03 14.33 -9.80
CA LEU A 72 18.46 15.26 -8.81
C LEU A 72 18.10 14.57 -7.49
N ASP A 73 18.17 13.25 -7.45
CA ASP A 73 18.01 12.40 -6.29
C ASP A 73 18.78 11.09 -6.52
N CYS A 74 19.27 10.47 -5.45
CA CYS A 74 20.09 9.26 -5.51
C CYS A 74 19.33 7.97 -5.17
N GLY A 75 18.14 8.09 -4.57
CA GLY A 75 17.41 6.97 -3.99
C GLY A 75 18.17 6.23 -2.89
N ALA A 76 17.97 4.91 -2.79
CA ALA A 76 18.68 4.08 -1.83
C ALA A 76 19.99 3.50 -2.40
N VAL A 77 21.08 3.65 -1.64
CA VAL A 77 22.40 3.07 -1.90
C VAL A 77 22.37 1.59 -1.51
N GLN A 78 22.68 0.71 -2.46
CA GLN A 78 22.76 -0.73 -2.21
C GLN A 78 24.21 -1.12 -1.91
N ALA A 79 24.44 -1.76 -0.76
CA ALA A 79 25.73 -2.34 -0.40
C ALA A 79 26.01 -3.62 -1.21
N ASP A 80 24.97 -4.41 -1.44
CA ASP A 80 24.98 -5.58 -2.31
C ASP A 80 23.59 -5.78 -2.94
N ALA A 81 23.42 -6.82 -3.77
CA ALA A 81 22.17 -7.08 -4.49
C ALA A 81 20.92 -7.22 -3.58
N LEU A 82 21.10 -7.53 -2.30
CA LEU A 82 20.09 -7.85 -1.29
C LEU A 82 20.21 -7.01 0.00
N THR A 83 21.11 -6.03 0.07
CA THR A 83 21.30 -5.21 1.29
C THR A 83 21.37 -3.73 0.95
N VAL A 84 20.53 -2.92 1.59
CA VAL A 84 20.59 -1.46 1.49
C VAL A 84 21.47 -0.86 2.60
N ASP A 85 22.34 0.07 2.22
CA ASP A 85 23.09 0.89 3.17
C ASP A 85 22.29 2.15 3.51
N ARG A 86 21.68 2.13 4.69
CA ARG A 86 20.81 3.21 5.18
C ARG A 86 21.57 4.51 5.43
N LEU A 87 22.79 4.43 5.97
CA LEU A 87 23.58 5.62 6.29
C LEU A 87 24.14 6.25 5.02
N ALA A 88 24.75 5.44 4.15
CA ALA A 88 25.24 5.91 2.87
C ALA A 88 24.11 6.49 2.00
N SER A 89 22.88 5.94 2.09
CA SER A 89 21.71 6.51 1.42
C SER A 89 21.40 7.94 1.88
N LEU A 90 21.40 8.19 3.19
CA LEU A 90 21.12 9.52 3.76
C LEU A 90 22.24 10.52 3.44
N GLU A 91 23.50 10.09 3.55
CA GLU A 91 24.67 10.91 3.20
C GLU A 91 24.64 11.28 1.71
N LYS A 92 24.43 10.30 0.84
CA LYS A 92 24.35 10.54 -0.61
C LYS A 92 23.19 11.45 -0.98
N TYR A 93 22.03 11.30 -0.33
CA TYR A 93 20.90 12.20 -0.57
C TYR A 93 21.23 13.63 -0.11
N SER A 94 21.92 13.78 1.03
CA SER A 94 22.37 15.08 1.52
C SER A 94 23.26 15.79 0.50
N GLU A 95 24.29 15.10 -0.01
CA GLU A 95 25.19 15.62 -1.04
C GLU A 95 24.48 15.95 -2.35
N THR A 96 23.53 15.12 -2.76
CA THR A 96 22.89 15.20 -4.09
C THR A 96 21.80 16.26 -4.13
N ALA A 97 20.98 16.37 -3.08
CA ALA A 97 19.72 17.12 -3.12
C ALA A 97 19.53 18.13 -1.98
N VAL A 98 20.26 18.01 -0.86
CA VAL A 98 20.11 18.92 0.30
C VAL A 98 21.14 20.04 0.24
N VAL A 99 22.42 19.73 0.14
CA VAL A 99 23.51 20.72 0.10
C VAL A 99 23.40 21.64 -1.12
N PRO A 100 23.26 21.15 -2.37
CA PRO A 100 23.16 22.00 -3.55
C PRO A 100 21.73 22.51 -3.83
N ARG A 101 20.78 22.34 -2.91
CA ARG A 101 19.34 22.52 -3.15
C ARG A 101 18.96 23.85 -3.77
N ALA A 102 19.48 24.96 -3.24
CA ALA A 102 19.17 26.30 -3.76
C ALA A 102 19.59 26.47 -5.23
N SER A 103 20.76 25.94 -5.58
CA SER A 103 21.27 25.96 -6.96
C SER A 103 20.45 25.06 -7.89
N ILE A 104 20.05 23.88 -7.40
CA ILE A 104 19.16 22.98 -8.14
C ILE A 104 17.84 23.68 -8.44
N LEU A 105 17.16 24.23 -7.43
CA LEU A 105 15.87 24.89 -7.62
C LEU A 105 15.97 26.05 -8.62
N ALA A 106 16.97 26.92 -8.50
CA ALA A 106 17.17 28.02 -9.45
C ALA A 106 17.36 27.50 -10.89
N THR A 107 18.20 26.49 -11.06
CA THR A 107 18.49 25.88 -12.37
C THR A 107 17.26 25.21 -12.98
N GLU A 108 16.50 24.45 -12.18
CA GLU A 108 15.31 23.74 -12.65
C GLU A 108 14.17 24.70 -12.98
N VAL A 109 13.96 25.76 -12.19
CA VAL A 109 12.95 26.78 -12.49
C VAL A 109 13.26 27.49 -13.81
N GLU A 110 14.52 27.88 -14.03
CA GLU A 110 14.95 28.50 -15.29
C GLU A 110 14.77 27.54 -16.47
N TRP A 111 15.20 26.29 -16.31
CA TRP A 111 15.10 25.28 -17.35
C TRP A 111 13.64 24.98 -17.73
N LEU A 112 12.75 24.78 -16.75
CA LEU A 112 11.32 24.54 -16.97
C LEU A 112 10.65 25.67 -17.75
N LYS A 113 11.01 26.93 -17.43
CA LYS A 113 10.54 28.11 -18.17
C LYS A 113 11.13 28.16 -19.58
N SER A 114 12.41 27.80 -19.75
CA SER A 114 13.08 27.81 -21.05
C SER A 114 12.45 26.87 -22.08
N ILE A 115 12.01 25.68 -21.63
CA ILE A 115 11.33 24.70 -22.49
C ILE A 115 9.83 24.97 -22.63
N LYS A 116 9.31 26.00 -21.94
CA LYS A 116 7.89 26.33 -21.86
C LYS A 116 7.06 25.12 -21.41
N ALA A 117 7.52 24.43 -20.36
CA ALA A 117 6.82 23.27 -19.83
C ALA A 117 5.38 23.65 -19.46
N ASP A 118 4.41 22.90 -19.99
CA ASP A 118 3.01 23.03 -19.63
C ASP A 118 2.69 22.24 -18.35
N PHE A 119 3.46 21.18 -18.09
CA PHE A 119 3.19 20.26 -16.99
C PHE A 119 4.45 19.52 -16.50
N VAL A 120 4.58 19.36 -15.18
CA VAL A 120 5.68 18.59 -14.57
C VAL A 120 5.17 17.26 -14.04
N VAL A 121 5.89 16.18 -14.33
CA VAL A 121 5.59 14.84 -13.82
C VAL A 121 6.80 14.32 -13.08
N SER A 122 6.59 13.80 -11.87
CA SER A 122 7.67 13.26 -11.05
C SER A 122 7.46 11.78 -10.75
N ASP A 123 8.41 10.97 -11.19
CA ASP A 123 8.63 9.62 -10.67
C ASP A 123 9.53 9.73 -9.43
N VAL A 124 8.90 10.19 -8.34
CA VAL A 124 9.45 10.38 -6.99
C VAL A 124 10.69 11.24 -6.85
N VAL A 125 10.97 12.16 -7.76
CA VAL A 125 12.00 13.20 -7.58
C VAL A 125 11.40 14.35 -6.76
N PRO A 126 11.72 14.54 -5.46
CA PRO A 126 10.99 15.49 -4.61
C PRO A 126 11.18 16.93 -5.09
N VAL A 127 12.42 17.34 -5.33
CA VAL A 127 12.78 18.70 -5.72
C VAL A 127 12.09 19.17 -7.02
N ALA A 128 11.66 18.25 -7.88
CA ALA A 128 10.90 18.57 -9.09
C ALA A 128 9.53 19.18 -8.79
N CYS A 129 8.85 18.70 -7.73
CA CYS A 129 7.54 19.23 -7.31
C CYS A 129 7.68 20.66 -6.80
N ARG A 130 8.75 20.93 -6.03
CA ARG A 130 9.05 22.28 -5.56
C ARG A 130 9.46 23.22 -6.69
N ALA A 131 10.34 22.77 -7.59
CA ALA A 131 10.75 23.55 -8.76
C ALA A 131 9.56 23.90 -9.68
N ALA A 132 8.61 22.98 -9.86
CA ALA A 132 7.39 23.23 -10.60
C ALA A 132 6.54 24.34 -9.95
N ALA A 133 6.34 24.26 -8.63
CA ALA A 133 5.62 25.29 -7.87
C ALA A 133 6.30 26.66 -7.95
N ASP A 134 7.62 26.72 -7.76
CA ASP A 134 8.41 27.96 -7.87
C ASP A 134 8.40 28.52 -9.32
N ALA A 135 8.22 27.66 -10.32
CA ALA A 135 8.04 28.05 -11.72
C ALA A 135 6.60 28.45 -12.08
N GLY A 136 5.62 28.19 -11.21
CA GLY A 136 4.20 28.41 -11.48
C GLY A 136 3.59 27.40 -12.45
N ILE A 137 4.12 26.17 -12.49
CA ILE A 137 3.72 25.10 -13.40
C ILE A 137 3.06 23.97 -12.58
N PRO A 138 1.89 23.46 -13.00
CA PRO A 138 1.24 22.35 -12.31
C PRO A 138 2.10 21.08 -12.34
N SER A 139 2.01 20.28 -11.28
CA SER A 139 2.79 19.04 -11.18
C SER A 139 2.03 17.88 -10.55
N LEU A 140 2.41 16.66 -10.96
CA LEU A 140 1.86 15.39 -10.44
C LEU A 140 2.98 14.40 -10.16
N CYS A 141 2.74 13.50 -9.22
CA CYS A 141 3.61 12.34 -8.99
C CYS A 141 3.00 11.06 -9.56
N ILE A 142 3.84 10.14 -10.05
CA ILE A 142 3.43 8.78 -10.45
C ILE A 142 4.34 7.76 -9.77
N THR A 143 3.81 7.00 -8.81
CA THR A 143 4.62 6.04 -8.03
C THR A 143 3.78 5.09 -7.17
N ASN A 144 4.42 4.07 -6.61
CA ASN A 144 3.91 3.22 -5.55
C ASN A 144 4.53 3.51 -4.17
N PHE A 145 5.66 4.20 -4.07
CA PHE A 145 6.24 4.61 -2.76
C PHE A 145 6.76 6.04 -2.82
N SER A 146 7.10 6.64 -1.68
CA SER A 146 7.72 7.96 -1.59
C SER A 146 9.01 7.93 -0.76
N TRP A 147 9.97 8.81 -1.06
CA TRP A 147 11.27 8.79 -0.35
C TRP A 147 11.18 9.20 1.12
N ASP A 148 10.20 10.01 1.52
CA ASP A 148 9.95 10.32 2.94
C ASP A 148 9.56 9.05 3.72
N PHE A 149 8.79 8.16 3.11
CA PHE A 149 8.45 6.86 3.70
C PHE A 149 9.67 5.91 3.76
N ILE A 150 10.44 5.81 2.68
CA ILE A 150 11.63 4.94 2.66
C ILE A 150 12.69 5.42 3.66
N TYR A 151 13.00 6.71 3.67
CA TYR A 151 14.02 7.29 4.54
C TYR A 151 13.57 7.43 6.00
N ALA A 152 12.28 7.37 6.31
CA ALA A 152 11.78 7.38 7.69
C ALA A 152 12.47 6.30 8.55
N GLU A 153 12.61 5.07 8.05
CA GLU A 153 13.31 4.00 8.76
C GLU A 153 14.83 4.28 8.86
N TYR A 154 15.42 4.88 7.84
CA TYR A 154 16.86 5.10 7.80
C TYR A 154 17.26 6.14 8.85
N VAL A 155 16.46 7.20 9.00
CA VAL A 155 16.65 8.21 10.04
C VAL A 155 16.51 7.62 11.44
N MET A 156 15.60 6.66 11.63
CA MET A 156 15.47 5.95 12.92
C MET A 156 16.72 5.14 13.27
N ALA A 157 17.46 4.66 12.28
CA ALA A 157 18.75 3.99 12.49
C ALA A 157 19.93 4.97 12.63
N ALA A 158 19.90 6.11 11.93
CA ALA A 158 20.99 7.09 11.87
C ALA A 158 20.97 8.14 13.01
N GLY A 159 19.84 8.30 13.69
CA GLY A 159 19.64 9.32 14.72
C GLY A 159 18.98 10.61 14.22
N ASN A 160 18.62 11.49 15.15
CA ASN A 160 17.68 12.59 14.91
C ASN A 160 18.17 13.68 13.93
N HIS A 161 19.48 13.76 13.65
CA HIS A 161 20.07 14.80 12.80
C HIS A 161 19.59 14.75 11.34
N HIS A 162 19.12 13.59 10.87
CA HIS A 162 18.62 13.41 9.51
C HIS A 162 17.10 13.60 9.37
N ARG A 163 16.36 13.89 10.46
CA ARG A 163 14.89 14.03 10.40
C ARG A 163 14.43 15.14 9.45
N SER A 164 15.20 16.22 9.34
CA SER A 164 14.89 17.32 8.41
C SER A 164 14.82 16.87 6.95
N ILE A 165 15.55 15.82 6.56
CA ILE A 165 15.51 15.25 5.20
C ILE A 165 14.11 14.73 4.88
N VAL A 166 13.53 13.92 5.76
CA VAL A 166 12.20 13.33 5.59
C VAL A 166 11.13 14.42 5.50
N TRP A 167 11.20 15.42 6.39
CA TRP A 167 10.27 16.54 6.37
C TRP A 167 10.38 17.38 5.09
N GLN A 168 11.60 17.65 4.62
CA GLN A 168 11.82 18.40 3.38
C GLN A 168 11.24 17.66 2.17
N ILE A 169 11.43 16.34 2.11
CA ILE A 169 10.89 15.51 1.03
C ILE A 169 9.35 15.53 1.05
N ALA A 170 8.75 15.37 2.24
CA ALA A 170 7.31 15.42 2.39
C ALA A 170 6.72 16.80 2.02
N GLU A 171 7.41 17.89 2.40
CA GLU A 171 7.04 19.25 1.99
C GLU A 171 7.08 19.39 0.47
N ASP A 172 8.16 18.93 -0.18
CA ASP A 172 8.32 18.97 -1.63
C ASP A 172 7.18 18.25 -2.35
N TYR A 173 6.87 17.02 -1.96
CA TYR A 173 5.76 16.27 -2.53
C TYR A 173 4.40 16.95 -2.29
N SER A 174 4.23 17.70 -1.20
CA SER A 174 2.97 18.38 -0.90
C SER A 174 2.61 19.52 -1.87
N HIS A 175 3.55 19.92 -2.73
CA HIS A 175 3.34 20.92 -3.77
C HIS A 175 2.75 20.37 -5.07
N CYS A 176 2.70 19.04 -5.26
CA CYS A 176 2.01 18.47 -6.42
C CYS A 176 0.48 18.46 -6.21
N GLU A 177 -0.29 18.49 -7.30
CA GLU A 177 -1.75 18.54 -7.25
C GLU A 177 -2.33 17.24 -6.68
N PHE A 178 -1.87 16.11 -7.19
CA PHE A 178 -2.23 14.78 -6.71
C PHE A 178 -1.21 13.73 -7.13
N LEU A 179 -1.35 12.55 -6.54
CA LEU A 179 -0.58 11.36 -6.86
C LEU A 179 -1.38 10.42 -7.76
N ILE A 180 -0.81 10.00 -8.89
CA ILE A 180 -1.22 8.80 -9.60
C ILE A 180 -0.52 7.62 -8.93
N ARG A 181 -1.26 6.84 -8.16
CA ARG A 181 -0.72 5.78 -7.31
C ARG A 181 -0.78 4.43 -8.02
N LEU A 182 0.36 3.76 -8.05
CA LEU A 182 0.52 2.46 -8.68
C LEU A 182 0.25 1.32 -7.66
N PRO A 183 -0.21 0.14 -8.10
CA PRO A 183 -0.47 -1.01 -7.23
C PRO A 183 0.75 -1.46 -6.41
N GLY A 184 0.53 -2.08 -5.25
CA GLY A 184 1.60 -2.47 -4.33
C GLY A 184 2.22 -1.25 -3.62
N TYR A 185 1.38 -0.27 -3.30
CA TYR A 185 1.82 1.01 -2.77
C TYR A 185 2.12 0.99 -1.28
N CYS A 186 3.09 1.81 -0.89
CA CYS A 186 3.35 2.18 0.48
C CYS A 186 2.41 3.33 0.93
N PRO A 187 2.23 3.53 2.25
CA PRO A 187 1.71 4.77 2.80
C PRO A 187 2.46 6.00 2.26
N MET A 188 1.74 7.00 1.76
CA MET A 188 2.36 8.23 1.26
C MET A 188 1.58 9.48 1.71
N PRO A 189 1.64 9.82 3.02
CA PRO A 189 0.80 10.88 3.61
C PRO A 189 1.17 12.31 3.18
N ALA A 190 2.30 12.48 2.50
CA ALA A 190 2.71 13.75 1.90
C ALA A 190 1.73 14.21 0.80
N PHE A 191 1.11 13.26 0.09
CA PHE A 191 0.14 13.54 -0.96
C PHE A 191 -1.26 13.76 -0.39
N ARG A 192 -1.93 14.81 -0.88
CA ARG A 192 -3.28 15.15 -0.45
C ARG A 192 -4.31 14.28 -1.14
N ASP A 193 -4.27 14.30 -2.47
CA ASP A 193 -5.22 13.60 -3.33
C ASP A 193 -4.51 12.48 -4.10
N ILE A 194 -5.24 11.41 -4.36
CA ILE A 194 -4.71 10.18 -4.93
C ILE A 194 -5.69 9.60 -5.96
N ILE A 195 -5.16 9.21 -7.11
CA ILE A 195 -5.86 8.43 -8.13
C ILE A 195 -5.13 7.12 -8.32
N ASP A 196 -5.78 6.02 -7.95
CA ASP A 196 -5.26 4.68 -8.18
C ASP A 196 -5.43 4.30 -9.67
N VAL A 197 -4.39 3.73 -10.28
CA VAL A 197 -4.41 3.27 -11.69
C VAL A 197 -3.99 1.80 -11.81
N PRO A 198 -4.28 1.13 -12.93
CA PRO A 198 -3.79 -0.23 -13.18
C PRO A 198 -2.27 -0.33 -13.18
N LEU A 199 -1.72 -1.55 -13.21
CA LEU A 199 -0.28 -1.75 -13.30
C LEU A 199 0.29 -1.07 -14.56
N VAL A 200 1.38 -0.34 -14.38
CA VAL A 200 2.23 0.15 -15.48
C VAL A 200 3.23 -0.95 -15.82
N VAL A 201 3.07 -1.53 -17.00
CA VAL A 201 3.84 -2.68 -17.46
C VAL A 201 4.24 -2.46 -18.92
N ARG A 202 5.48 -2.80 -19.25
CA ARG A 202 5.96 -2.80 -20.63
C ARG A 202 5.27 -3.89 -21.43
N ARG A 203 4.91 -3.65 -22.67
CA ARG A 203 4.24 -4.64 -23.54
C ARG A 203 5.19 -5.73 -24.03
N LEU A 204 4.67 -6.88 -24.42
CA LEU A 204 5.44 -7.90 -25.12
C LEU A 204 5.69 -7.48 -26.58
N HIS A 205 6.90 -7.73 -27.06
CA HIS A 205 7.26 -7.59 -28.48
C HIS A 205 7.21 -8.93 -29.20
N LYS A 206 7.49 -10.03 -28.49
CA LYS A 206 7.49 -11.39 -29.05
C LYS A 206 6.67 -12.33 -28.19
N SER A 207 6.10 -13.34 -28.83
CA SER A 207 5.45 -14.44 -28.13
C SER A 207 6.48 -15.36 -27.47
N ARG A 208 6.04 -16.09 -26.44
CA ARG A 208 6.83 -17.16 -25.80
C ARG A 208 7.47 -18.12 -26.81
N LYS A 209 6.73 -18.53 -27.84
CA LYS A 209 7.19 -19.48 -28.85
C LYS A 209 8.32 -18.91 -29.70
N GLU A 210 8.24 -17.64 -30.08
CA GLU A 210 9.28 -16.95 -30.85
C GLU A 210 10.56 -16.83 -30.04
N VAL A 211 10.46 -16.35 -28.78
CA VAL A 211 11.61 -16.21 -27.89
C VAL A 211 12.30 -17.55 -27.64
N ARG A 212 11.53 -18.62 -27.34
CA ARG A 212 12.09 -19.95 -27.11
C ARG A 212 12.77 -20.52 -28.35
N LYS A 213 12.20 -20.30 -29.54
CA LYS A 213 12.81 -20.70 -30.81
C LYS A 213 14.13 -19.98 -31.06
N GLU A 214 14.19 -18.67 -30.84
CA GLU A 214 15.41 -17.85 -31.02
C GLU A 214 16.53 -18.28 -30.07
N LEU A 215 16.18 -18.68 -28.85
CA LEU A 215 17.14 -19.15 -27.85
C LEU A 215 17.44 -20.66 -27.95
N GLY A 216 16.84 -21.38 -28.90
CA GLY A 216 17.02 -22.83 -29.06
C GLY A 216 16.46 -23.66 -27.90
N ILE A 217 15.44 -23.15 -27.21
CA ILE A 217 14.82 -23.79 -26.04
C ILE A 217 13.68 -24.70 -26.51
N GLY A 218 13.77 -26.00 -26.20
CA GLY A 218 12.70 -26.96 -26.46
C GLY A 218 11.43 -26.70 -25.63
N GLU A 219 10.27 -27.15 -26.10
CA GLU A 219 8.98 -26.92 -25.42
C GLU A 219 8.92 -27.55 -24.02
N ASP A 220 9.51 -28.74 -23.84
CA ASP A 220 9.48 -29.48 -22.56
C ASP A 220 10.49 -28.97 -21.52
N MET A 221 11.44 -28.12 -21.93
CA MET A 221 12.48 -27.60 -21.04
C MET A 221 11.88 -26.60 -20.04
N LYS A 222 12.11 -26.76 -18.75
CA LYS A 222 11.69 -25.74 -17.77
C LYS A 222 12.67 -24.57 -17.76
N VAL A 223 12.16 -23.34 -17.73
CA VAL A 223 12.97 -22.14 -17.82
C VAL A 223 12.77 -21.27 -16.58
N VAL A 224 13.85 -20.96 -15.89
CA VAL A 224 13.87 -19.94 -14.83
C VAL A 224 14.63 -18.71 -15.32
N ILE A 225 14.08 -17.52 -15.13
CA ILE A 225 14.81 -16.27 -15.36
C ILE A 225 15.37 -15.72 -14.05
N LEU A 226 16.68 -15.48 -14.03
CA LEU A 226 17.44 -15.00 -12.87
C LEU A 226 17.70 -13.50 -13.01
N ASN A 227 17.07 -12.68 -12.17
CA ASN A 227 17.18 -11.22 -12.26
C ASN A 227 17.30 -10.52 -10.90
N PHE A 228 18.42 -9.84 -10.68
CA PHE A 228 18.69 -9.02 -9.49
C PHE A 228 18.82 -7.52 -9.82
N GLY A 229 18.24 -7.07 -10.94
CA GLY A 229 18.14 -5.65 -11.27
C GLY A 229 19.47 -4.99 -11.66
N GLY A 230 20.35 -5.75 -12.35
CA GLY A 230 21.60 -5.23 -12.91
C GLY A 230 22.74 -5.02 -11.92
N GLN A 231 22.58 -5.40 -10.64
CA GLN A 231 23.70 -5.46 -9.70
C GLN A 231 24.44 -6.79 -9.80
N PRO A 232 25.78 -6.80 -9.70
CA PRO A 232 26.54 -8.03 -9.60
C PRO A 232 26.04 -8.84 -8.40
N ALA A 233 25.65 -10.10 -8.64
CA ALA A 233 25.18 -10.99 -7.59
C ALA A 233 26.25 -11.20 -6.51
N GLY A 234 27.54 -11.23 -6.88
CA GLY A 234 28.63 -11.42 -5.92
C GLY A 234 28.78 -12.87 -5.43
N TRP A 235 27.97 -13.81 -5.93
CA TRP A 235 28.11 -15.25 -5.69
C TRP A 235 28.26 -16.02 -7.02
N LYS A 236 28.95 -17.17 -6.97
CA LYS A 236 29.17 -18.03 -8.15
C LYS A 236 28.05 -19.05 -8.29
N LEU A 237 27.43 -19.08 -9.46
CA LEU A 237 26.42 -20.09 -9.82
C LEU A 237 27.08 -21.45 -10.08
N LYS A 238 26.43 -22.52 -9.67
CA LYS A 238 26.86 -23.90 -9.92
C LYS A 238 25.78 -24.69 -10.64
N ALA A 239 26.18 -25.66 -11.45
CA ALA A 239 25.25 -26.52 -12.20
C ALA A 239 24.23 -27.23 -11.28
N GLU A 240 24.66 -27.62 -10.07
CA GLU A 240 23.82 -28.31 -9.07
C GLU A 240 22.66 -27.47 -8.51
N TYR A 241 22.67 -26.15 -8.75
CA TYR A 241 21.62 -25.26 -8.23
C TYR A 241 20.31 -25.42 -9.02
N LEU A 242 20.38 -25.89 -10.27
CA LEU A 242 19.21 -26.15 -11.10
C LEU A 242 18.76 -27.62 -11.00
N PRO A 243 17.45 -27.88 -10.94
CA PRO A 243 16.95 -29.24 -11.12
C PRO A 243 17.25 -29.77 -12.54
N THR A 244 17.29 -31.08 -12.69
CA THR A 244 17.48 -31.72 -14.00
C THR A 244 16.35 -31.31 -14.96
N GLY A 245 16.69 -30.97 -16.21
CA GLY A 245 15.71 -30.53 -17.22
C GLY A 245 15.32 -29.05 -17.12
N TRP A 246 16.06 -28.25 -16.33
CA TRP A 246 15.89 -26.80 -16.25
C TRP A 246 17.00 -26.05 -16.98
N LEU A 247 16.64 -24.90 -17.54
CA LEU A 247 17.50 -23.88 -18.09
C LEU A 247 17.32 -22.58 -17.30
N CYS A 248 18.42 -21.90 -16.98
CA CYS A 248 18.40 -20.61 -16.33
C CYS A 248 18.83 -19.49 -17.27
N LEU A 249 17.99 -18.49 -17.48
CA LEU A 249 18.33 -17.27 -18.22
C LEU A 249 18.89 -16.25 -17.24
N VAL A 250 20.16 -15.88 -17.38
CA VAL A 250 20.86 -14.99 -16.42
C VAL A 250 20.91 -13.57 -16.94
N CYS A 251 20.20 -12.66 -16.27
CA CYS A 251 20.21 -11.22 -16.56
C CYS A 251 21.45 -10.54 -15.96
N GLY A 252 22.14 -9.70 -16.74
CA GLY A 252 23.19 -8.83 -16.22
C GLY A 252 24.51 -9.51 -15.84
N ALA A 253 24.74 -10.77 -16.25
CA ALA A 253 26.03 -11.42 -16.09
C ALA A 253 27.12 -10.67 -16.87
N SER A 254 28.33 -10.61 -16.31
CA SER A 254 29.42 -9.91 -16.98
C SER A 254 29.90 -10.67 -18.22
N GLU A 255 30.49 -9.96 -19.19
CA GLU A 255 30.94 -10.59 -20.45
C GLU A 255 32.01 -11.65 -20.21
N SER A 256 32.88 -11.44 -19.22
CA SER A 256 33.96 -12.34 -18.82
C SER A 256 33.51 -13.48 -17.89
N GLU A 257 32.27 -13.46 -17.41
CA GLU A 257 31.76 -14.49 -16.50
C GLU A 257 31.48 -15.80 -17.26
N LYS A 258 32.11 -16.88 -16.77
CA LYS A 258 31.86 -18.25 -17.25
C LYS A 258 30.72 -18.85 -16.44
N LEU A 259 29.57 -19.03 -17.07
CA LEU A 259 28.41 -19.67 -16.47
C LEU A 259 28.49 -21.20 -16.59
N PRO A 260 27.95 -21.95 -15.61
CA PRO A 260 27.87 -23.41 -15.70
C PRO A 260 26.91 -23.89 -16.80
N PRO A 261 26.93 -25.18 -17.18
CA PRO A 261 25.97 -25.74 -18.12
C PRO A 261 24.52 -25.46 -17.72
N ASN A 262 23.64 -25.26 -18.70
CA ASN A 262 22.24 -24.88 -18.51
C ASN A 262 22.00 -23.50 -17.86
N PHE A 263 23.01 -22.64 -17.79
CA PHE A 263 22.85 -21.23 -17.50
C PHE A 263 23.22 -20.42 -18.74
N LEU A 264 22.22 -19.78 -19.35
CA LEU A 264 22.36 -18.97 -20.55
C LEU A 264 22.49 -17.50 -20.17
N LYS A 265 23.61 -16.89 -20.55
CA LYS A 265 23.84 -15.46 -20.39
C LYS A 265 22.98 -14.69 -21.38
N LEU A 266 22.19 -13.73 -20.90
CA LEU A 266 21.43 -12.81 -21.73
C LEU A 266 22.30 -11.61 -22.12
N ALA A 267 22.02 -11.05 -23.30
CA ALA A 267 22.63 -9.79 -23.73
C ALA A 267 22.25 -8.63 -22.79
N LYS A 268 23.12 -7.62 -22.68
CA LYS A 268 22.90 -6.47 -21.77
C LYS A 268 21.66 -5.66 -22.14
N ASP A 269 21.31 -5.63 -23.42
CA ASP A 269 20.18 -4.95 -24.02
C ASP A 269 18.98 -5.89 -24.28
N ALA A 270 19.03 -7.12 -23.77
CA ALA A 270 17.95 -8.07 -23.97
C ALA A 270 16.63 -7.57 -23.34
N TYR A 271 15.55 -7.64 -24.11
CA TYR A 271 14.25 -7.19 -23.67
C TYR A 271 13.64 -8.15 -22.63
N THR A 272 13.79 -7.79 -21.36
CA THR A 272 13.40 -8.65 -20.22
C THR A 272 11.93 -9.08 -20.21
N PRO A 273 10.93 -8.24 -20.58
CA PRO A 273 9.52 -8.65 -20.58
C PRO A 273 9.24 -9.90 -21.43
N ASP A 274 9.79 -9.96 -22.64
CA ASP A 274 9.66 -11.10 -23.55
C ASP A 274 10.26 -12.38 -22.94
N LEU A 275 11.42 -12.25 -22.29
CA LEU A 275 12.13 -13.35 -21.65
C LEU A 275 11.39 -13.85 -20.39
N MET A 276 10.76 -12.94 -19.64
CA MET A 276 9.90 -13.29 -18.51
C MET A 276 8.69 -14.09 -18.99
N ALA A 277 7.96 -13.62 -20.00
CA ALA A 277 6.82 -14.34 -20.56
C ALA A 277 7.22 -15.69 -21.21
N ALA A 278 8.46 -15.81 -21.68
CA ALA A 278 9.01 -17.06 -22.21
C ALA A 278 9.47 -18.06 -21.13
N SER A 279 9.53 -17.64 -19.86
CA SER A 279 10.00 -18.42 -18.72
C SER A 279 8.85 -19.10 -17.97
N ASP A 280 9.14 -20.15 -17.22
CA ASP A 280 8.18 -20.86 -16.37
C ASP A 280 8.12 -20.29 -14.95
N CYS A 281 9.23 -19.73 -14.46
CA CYS A 281 9.24 -18.91 -13.25
C CYS A 281 10.35 -17.86 -13.27
N MET A 282 10.24 -16.87 -12.40
CA MET A 282 11.27 -15.90 -12.10
C MET A 282 11.95 -16.23 -10.77
N LEU A 283 13.27 -16.03 -10.70
CA LEU A 283 14.04 -16.06 -9.46
C LEU A 283 14.81 -14.75 -9.30
N GLY A 284 14.67 -14.06 -8.17
CA GLY A 284 15.30 -12.76 -8.00
C GLY A 284 14.91 -12.00 -6.74
N LYS A 285 15.18 -10.70 -6.74
CA LYS A 285 14.70 -9.76 -5.71
C LYS A 285 13.42 -9.08 -6.17
N ILE A 286 12.58 -8.68 -5.21
CA ILE A 286 11.37 -7.93 -5.52
C ILE A 286 11.64 -6.44 -5.60
N GLY A 287 11.19 -5.86 -6.71
CA GLY A 287 11.10 -4.42 -6.93
C GLY A 287 9.93 -4.17 -7.88
N TYR A 288 9.37 -2.96 -7.85
CA TYR A 288 8.10 -2.68 -8.52
C TYR A 288 8.06 -3.17 -9.98
N GLY A 289 9.09 -2.87 -10.78
CA GLY A 289 9.12 -3.25 -12.21
C GLY A 289 9.14 -4.76 -12.46
N THR A 290 9.86 -5.55 -11.65
CA THR A 290 9.87 -7.02 -11.81
C THR A 290 8.58 -7.65 -11.32
N VAL A 291 8.03 -7.12 -10.22
CA VAL A 291 6.77 -7.58 -9.66
C VAL A 291 5.59 -7.26 -10.58
N SER A 292 5.53 -6.05 -11.14
CA SER A 292 4.45 -5.65 -12.05
C SER A 292 4.43 -6.51 -13.31
N GLU A 293 5.61 -6.79 -13.90
CA GLU A 293 5.75 -7.66 -15.06
C GLU A 293 5.44 -9.13 -14.73
N ALA A 294 5.91 -9.65 -13.59
CA ALA A 294 5.61 -11.02 -13.18
C ALA A 294 4.09 -11.24 -13.00
N LEU A 295 3.40 -10.29 -12.35
CA LEU A 295 1.95 -10.35 -12.18
C LEU A 295 1.21 -10.25 -13.52
N ALA A 296 1.58 -9.29 -14.35
CA ALA A 296 0.93 -9.08 -15.65
C ALA A 296 1.07 -10.29 -16.58
N TYR A 297 2.22 -10.97 -16.55
CA TYR A 297 2.48 -12.17 -17.35
C TYR A 297 2.15 -13.47 -16.65
N LYS A 298 1.54 -13.40 -15.45
CA LYS A 298 1.17 -14.56 -14.64
C LYS A 298 2.35 -15.52 -14.42
N LEU A 299 3.54 -14.96 -14.23
CA LEU A 299 4.78 -15.68 -14.03
C LEU A 299 4.99 -15.92 -12.52
N PRO A 300 5.04 -17.19 -12.06
CA PRO A 300 5.42 -17.49 -10.68
C PRO A 300 6.77 -16.88 -10.32
N PHE A 301 6.87 -16.26 -9.15
CA PHE A 301 8.04 -15.51 -8.70
C PHE A 301 8.58 -16.11 -7.40
N VAL A 302 9.73 -16.78 -7.51
CA VAL A 302 10.58 -17.14 -6.37
C VAL A 302 11.43 -15.94 -5.99
N PHE A 303 11.14 -15.32 -4.83
CA PHE A 303 11.84 -14.11 -4.42
C PHE A 303 12.71 -14.32 -3.19
N VAL A 304 13.77 -13.53 -3.09
CA VAL A 304 14.63 -13.44 -1.91
C VAL A 304 14.50 -12.05 -1.32
N ARG A 305 14.32 -12.00 0.00
CA ARG A 305 14.18 -10.75 0.76
C ARG A 305 15.43 -9.89 0.67
N ARG A 306 15.22 -8.58 0.60
CA ARG A 306 16.23 -7.53 0.70
C ARG A 306 16.08 -6.85 2.04
N ASP A 307 17.20 -6.73 2.72
CA ASP A 307 17.26 -6.07 4.02
C ASP A 307 17.15 -4.54 3.83
N TYR A 308 16.38 -3.91 4.72
CA TYR A 308 16.27 -2.46 4.88
C TYR A 308 15.68 -1.70 3.67
N PHE A 309 14.64 -2.23 3.03
CA PHE A 309 13.87 -1.48 2.03
C PHE A 309 12.37 -1.61 2.24
N ASN A 310 11.74 -0.55 2.76
CA ASN A 310 10.34 -0.58 3.25
C ASN A 310 9.26 -0.79 2.17
N GLU A 311 9.58 -0.69 0.90
CA GLU A 311 8.66 -1.06 -0.19
C GLU A 311 8.38 -2.58 -0.20
N GLU A 312 9.38 -3.37 0.20
CA GLU A 312 9.38 -4.82 0.01
C GLU A 312 8.14 -5.52 0.59
N PRO A 313 7.71 -5.26 1.84
CA PRO A 313 6.54 -5.92 2.41
C PRO A 313 5.25 -5.68 1.62
N PHE A 314 5.10 -4.52 0.96
CA PHE A 314 3.92 -4.17 0.19
C PHE A 314 3.88 -4.92 -1.15
N LEU A 315 5.02 -5.01 -1.83
CA LEU A 315 5.14 -5.80 -3.05
C LEU A 315 5.01 -7.30 -2.78
N ARG A 316 5.58 -7.78 -1.67
CA ARG A 316 5.41 -9.14 -1.19
C ARG A 316 3.94 -9.46 -0.97
N ASN A 317 3.24 -8.64 -0.18
CA ASN A 317 1.82 -8.84 0.11
C ASN A 317 1.00 -8.89 -1.19
N MET A 318 1.31 -8.02 -2.15
CA MET A 318 0.67 -8.06 -3.46
C MET A 318 0.95 -9.35 -4.23
N LEU A 319 2.19 -9.84 -4.26
CA LEU A 319 2.54 -11.13 -4.91
C LEU A 319 1.82 -12.31 -4.25
N GLU A 320 1.78 -12.35 -2.92
CA GLU A 320 1.15 -13.42 -2.15
C GLU A 320 -0.38 -13.40 -2.32
N TYR A 321 -1.00 -12.22 -2.30
CA TYR A 321 -2.43 -12.02 -2.54
C TYR A 321 -2.88 -12.58 -3.89
N TYR A 322 -2.09 -12.33 -4.95
CA TYR A 322 -2.37 -12.83 -6.30
C TYR A 322 -1.77 -14.22 -6.58
N GLN A 323 -1.42 -14.98 -5.53
CA GLN A 323 -0.91 -16.36 -5.62
C GLN A 323 0.32 -16.51 -6.54
N GLY A 324 1.15 -15.46 -6.62
CA GLY A 324 2.30 -15.39 -7.51
C GLY A 324 3.66 -15.56 -6.83
N GLY A 325 3.73 -15.52 -5.51
CA GLY A 325 5.01 -15.48 -4.76
C GLY A 325 5.39 -16.78 -4.04
N VAL A 326 6.68 -17.14 -4.09
CA VAL A 326 7.32 -18.09 -3.16
C VAL A 326 8.54 -17.41 -2.55
N GLU A 327 8.56 -17.25 -1.23
CA GLU A 327 9.74 -16.73 -0.53
C GLU A 327 10.82 -17.81 -0.44
N MET A 328 12.04 -17.49 -0.87
CA MET A 328 13.26 -18.25 -0.65
C MET A 328 14.15 -17.53 0.34
N ILE A 329 14.59 -18.24 1.38
CA ILE A 329 15.54 -17.67 2.34
C ILE A 329 16.92 -17.49 1.71
N ARG A 330 17.63 -16.42 2.10
CA ARG A 330 18.95 -16.05 1.55
C ARG A 330 19.97 -17.19 1.61
N ARG A 331 19.95 -18.00 2.68
CA ARG A 331 20.83 -19.16 2.81
C ARG A 331 20.67 -20.14 1.65
N ASP A 332 19.43 -20.48 1.31
CA ASP A 332 19.11 -21.50 0.30
C ASP A 332 19.41 -20.99 -1.11
N LEU A 333 19.27 -19.68 -1.35
CA LEU A 333 19.78 -19.03 -2.57
C LEU A 333 21.28 -19.28 -2.73
N LEU A 334 22.06 -18.99 -1.68
CA LEU A 334 23.52 -19.01 -1.73
C LEU A 334 24.10 -20.44 -1.78
N THR A 335 23.46 -21.39 -1.09
CA THR A 335 23.87 -22.81 -1.08
C THR A 335 23.31 -23.61 -2.26
N GLY A 336 22.41 -23.04 -3.06
CA GLY A 336 21.87 -23.71 -4.25
C GLY A 336 20.70 -24.64 -3.99
N HIS A 337 20.04 -24.53 -2.83
CA HIS A 337 18.89 -25.35 -2.50
C HIS A 337 17.60 -24.84 -3.19
N TRP A 338 17.66 -24.61 -4.51
CA TRP A 338 16.59 -23.93 -5.24
C TRP A 338 15.43 -24.86 -5.59
N ARG A 339 15.70 -26.16 -5.76
CA ARG A 339 14.73 -27.16 -6.25
C ARG A 339 13.36 -27.10 -5.56
N PRO A 340 13.24 -27.12 -4.21
CA PRO A 340 11.92 -27.13 -3.57
C PRO A 340 11.10 -25.87 -3.88
N TYR A 341 11.77 -24.72 -4.01
CA TYR A 341 11.12 -23.45 -4.31
C TYR A 341 10.68 -23.36 -5.78
N LEU A 342 11.51 -23.85 -6.70
CA LEU A 342 11.17 -23.92 -8.12
C LEU A 342 10.01 -24.90 -8.38
N GLU A 343 10.04 -26.07 -7.75
CA GLU A 343 8.94 -27.05 -7.83
C GLU A 343 7.66 -26.48 -7.22
N ARG A 344 7.75 -25.78 -6.08
CA ARG A 344 6.61 -25.06 -5.49
C ARG A 344 6.06 -23.99 -6.43
N ALA A 345 6.91 -23.20 -7.06
CA ALA A 345 6.50 -22.16 -8.01
C ALA A 345 5.70 -22.73 -9.18
N MET A 346 6.02 -23.94 -9.66
CA MET A 346 5.25 -24.62 -10.71
C MET A 346 3.85 -25.06 -10.28
N THR A 347 3.57 -25.10 -8.97
CA THR A 347 2.23 -25.41 -8.44
C THR A 347 1.35 -24.17 -8.23
N LEU A 348 1.92 -22.97 -8.41
CA LEU A 348 1.18 -21.73 -8.26
C LEU A 348 0.28 -21.46 -9.46
N ASN A 349 -0.80 -20.71 -9.22
CA ASN A 349 -1.71 -20.24 -10.27
C ASN A 349 -1.90 -18.72 -10.15
N PRO A 350 -0.94 -17.91 -10.63
CA PRO A 350 -1.00 -16.45 -10.49
C PRO A 350 -2.27 -15.88 -11.12
N CYS A 351 -3.01 -15.07 -10.35
CA CYS A 351 -4.39 -14.66 -10.66
C CYS A 351 -4.58 -13.13 -10.71
N TYR A 352 -3.59 -12.38 -11.21
CA TYR A 352 -3.71 -10.93 -11.29
C TYR A 352 -4.84 -10.48 -12.25
N GLU A 353 -5.74 -9.62 -11.75
CA GLU A 353 -6.93 -9.13 -12.48
C GLU A 353 -7.07 -7.59 -12.47
N GLY A 354 -6.16 -6.85 -11.83
CA GLY A 354 -6.25 -5.39 -11.67
C GLY A 354 -5.94 -4.52 -12.90
N GLY A 355 -5.84 -5.12 -14.09
CA GLY A 355 -5.50 -4.44 -15.34
C GLY A 355 -4.01 -4.08 -15.49
N ILE A 356 -3.55 -3.98 -16.75
CA ILE A 356 -2.12 -3.80 -17.13
C ILE A 356 -1.87 -2.59 -18.05
N ASN A 357 -2.91 -1.79 -18.32
CA ASN A 357 -2.83 -0.61 -19.20
C ASN A 357 -2.54 0.69 -18.42
N GLY A 358 -1.89 0.60 -17.26
CA GLY A 358 -1.64 1.75 -16.38
C GLY A 358 -0.87 2.88 -17.06
N GLY A 359 0.03 2.55 -18.00
CA GLY A 359 0.79 3.56 -18.76
C GLY A 359 -0.10 4.45 -19.63
N GLU A 360 -1.09 3.86 -20.31
CA GLU A 360 -2.08 4.60 -21.10
C GLU A 360 -3.01 5.42 -20.21
N VAL A 361 -3.53 4.81 -19.15
CA VAL A 361 -4.45 5.46 -18.21
C VAL A 361 -3.78 6.65 -17.54
N ALA A 362 -2.53 6.49 -17.06
CA ALA A 362 -1.76 7.56 -16.47
C ALA A 362 -1.50 8.69 -17.48
N ALA A 363 -1.08 8.39 -18.71
CA ALA A 363 -0.87 9.39 -19.75
C ALA A 363 -2.16 10.18 -20.07
N ARG A 364 -3.31 9.51 -20.13
CA ARG A 364 -4.60 10.18 -20.34
C ARG A 364 -4.97 11.10 -19.17
N ILE A 365 -4.76 10.67 -17.93
CA ILE A 365 -4.99 11.53 -16.75
C ILE A 365 -4.08 12.76 -16.79
N LEU A 366 -2.79 12.58 -17.09
CA LEU A 366 -1.84 13.68 -17.24
C LEU A 366 -2.29 14.67 -18.32
N GLN A 367 -2.66 14.17 -19.50
CA GLN A 367 -3.14 14.97 -20.62
C GLN A 367 -4.39 15.76 -20.25
N ASP A 368 -5.40 15.09 -19.69
CA ASP A 368 -6.67 15.72 -19.33
C ASP A 368 -6.47 16.79 -18.24
N THR A 369 -5.61 16.51 -17.24
CA THR A 369 -5.28 17.46 -16.17
C THR A 369 -4.55 18.67 -16.72
N ALA A 370 -3.58 18.48 -17.61
CA ALA A 370 -2.87 19.57 -18.27
C ALA A 370 -3.77 20.44 -19.17
N TYR A 371 -4.90 19.91 -19.64
CA TYR A 371 -5.95 20.69 -20.32
C TYR A 371 -7.00 21.29 -19.36
N GLY A 372 -6.83 21.17 -18.05
CA GLY A 372 -7.67 21.80 -17.02
C GLY A 372 -8.84 20.93 -16.52
N LYS A 373 -8.86 19.62 -16.79
CA LYS A 373 -9.88 18.74 -16.23
C LYS A 373 -9.55 18.41 -14.76
N ASN A 374 -10.49 18.69 -13.87
CA ASN A 374 -10.35 18.35 -12.45
C ASN A 374 -10.77 16.90 -12.17
N TYR A 375 -9.86 16.12 -11.58
CA TYR A 375 -10.12 14.74 -11.16
C TYR A 375 -10.37 14.56 -9.65
N THR A 376 -10.17 15.60 -8.84
CA THR A 376 -10.07 15.52 -7.37
C THR A 376 -11.32 15.98 -6.60
N LEU A 377 -12.39 16.44 -7.29
CA LEU A 377 -13.54 17.08 -6.65
C LEU A 377 -14.44 16.15 -5.79
N ASP A 378 -14.38 14.82 -5.95
CA ASP A 378 -15.43 13.92 -5.45
C ASP A 378 -15.00 12.81 -4.46
N LYS A 379 -13.80 12.81 -3.85
CA LYS A 379 -13.37 11.67 -3.00
C LYS A 379 -12.77 12.03 -1.65
N LEU A 380 -13.15 11.22 -0.65
CA LEU A 380 -12.75 11.19 0.77
C LEU A 380 -11.21 11.10 0.97
N SER A 381 -10.46 12.17 0.71
CA SER A 381 -9.00 12.19 0.82
C SER A 381 -8.51 12.19 2.27
N GLY A 382 -9.23 12.85 3.18
CA GLY A 382 -8.88 12.97 4.60
C GLY A 382 -8.67 11.64 5.34
N PRO A 383 -9.64 10.70 5.34
CA PRO A 383 -9.49 9.42 6.05
C PRO A 383 -8.33 8.55 5.53
N ARG A 384 -8.10 8.53 4.21
CA ARG A 384 -6.98 7.79 3.60
C ARG A 384 -5.64 8.39 4.01
N ARG A 385 -5.50 9.72 3.91
CA ARG A 385 -4.28 10.42 4.29
C ARG A 385 -3.94 10.25 5.77
N LEU A 386 -4.96 10.26 6.64
CA LEU A 386 -4.78 9.96 8.06
C LEU A 386 -4.24 8.55 8.26
N ARG A 387 -4.83 7.55 7.62
CA ARG A 387 -4.37 6.15 7.71
C ARG A 387 -2.90 6.03 7.35
N ASP A 388 -2.50 6.63 6.24
CA ASP A 388 -1.12 6.61 5.79
C ASP A 388 -0.20 7.34 6.79
N ALA A 389 -0.68 8.43 7.40
CA ALA A 389 0.05 9.15 8.44
C ALA A 389 0.18 8.36 9.74
N ILE A 390 -0.82 7.55 10.12
CA ILE A 390 -0.75 6.64 11.29
C ILE A 390 0.35 5.60 11.05
N VAL A 391 0.41 4.99 9.87
CA VAL A 391 1.45 4.00 9.56
C VAL A 391 2.84 4.62 9.53
N LEU A 392 3.00 5.80 8.90
CA LEU A 392 4.26 6.54 8.92
C LEU A 392 4.67 6.94 10.36
N GLY A 393 3.71 7.41 11.16
CA GLY A 393 3.95 7.76 12.56
C GLY A 393 4.41 6.57 13.40
N TYR A 394 3.78 5.41 13.21
CA TYR A 394 4.21 4.16 13.85
C TYR A 394 5.64 3.76 13.42
N GLN A 395 5.99 3.90 12.14
CA GLN A 395 7.35 3.64 11.66
C GLN A 395 8.40 4.56 12.32
N LEU A 396 8.10 5.85 12.45
CA LEU A 396 8.96 6.85 13.08
C LEU A 396 9.10 6.67 14.61
N GLN A 397 8.33 5.79 15.23
CA GLN A 397 8.38 5.51 16.68
C GLN A 397 8.88 4.10 16.99
N ARG A 398 9.21 3.32 15.97
CA ARG A 398 9.54 1.91 16.13
C ARG A 398 10.92 1.70 16.75
N VAL A 399 11.02 0.70 17.63
CA VAL A 399 12.31 0.17 18.12
C VAL A 399 13.09 -0.46 16.95
N PRO A 400 14.36 -0.09 16.72
CA PRO A 400 15.19 -0.69 15.68
C PRO A 400 15.27 -2.23 15.80
N GLY A 401 15.20 -2.95 14.68
CA GLY A 401 15.48 -4.40 14.62
C GLY A 401 14.29 -5.37 14.59
N ARG A 402 13.04 -4.89 14.42
CA ARG A 402 11.92 -5.76 14.01
C ARG A 402 11.59 -5.55 12.53
N ASP A 403 11.14 -6.59 11.83
CA ASP A 403 10.73 -6.56 10.42
C ASP A 403 9.39 -5.83 10.21
N LEU A 404 9.30 -4.92 9.25
CA LEU A 404 8.05 -4.20 8.97
C LEU A 404 6.95 -5.19 8.52
N CYS A 405 5.92 -5.35 9.35
CA CYS A 405 4.69 -6.05 8.96
C CYS A 405 3.60 -5.02 8.70
N ILE A 406 2.91 -5.14 7.58
CA ILE A 406 1.72 -4.34 7.28
C ILE A 406 0.64 -4.76 8.29
N PRO A 407 0.08 -3.85 9.10
CA PRO A 407 -0.99 -4.21 10.03
C PRO A 407 -2.20 -4.76 9.26
N ASP A 408 -2.81 -5.85 9.74
CA ASP A 408 -3.94 -6.50 9.06
C ASP A 408 -5.10 -5.52 8.75
N TRP A 409 -5.35 -4.56 9.64
CA TRP A 409 -6.38 -3.54 9.45
C TRP A 409 -6.06 -2.57 8.30
N TYR A 410 -4.79 -2.32 8.00
CA TYR A 410 -4.37 -1.48 6.87
C TYR A 410 -4.59 -2.23 5.55
N ALA A 411 -4.24 -3.54 5.52
CA ALA A 411 -4.43 -4.41 4.36
C ALA A 411 -5.92 -4.66 4.07
N ASN A 412 -6.75 -4.90 5.10
CA ASN A 412 -8.19 -5.15 4.91
C ASN A 412 -8.99 -3.89 4.52
N ALA A 413 -8.55 -2.70 4.93
CA ALA A 413 -9.19 -1.45 4.49
C ALA A 413 -9.02 -1.19 2.98
N GLU A 414 -8.00 -1.78 2.35
CA GLU A 414 -7.77 -1.71 0.90
C GLU A 414 -8.85 -2.46 0.11
N SER A 415 -9.22 -3.66 0.56
CA SER A 415 -10.22 -4.50 -0.12
C SER A 415 -11.64 -3.92 -0.02
N GLU A 416 -12.01 -3.34 1.12
CA GLU A 416 -13.35 -2.77 1.31
C GLU A 416 -13.56 -1.43 0.59
N LEU A 417 -12.54 -0.58 0.47
CA LEU A 417 -12.64 0.72 -0.23
C LEU A 417 -12.51 0.58 -1.76
N GLY A 418 -11.82 -0.46 -2.25
CA GLY A 418 -11.75 -0.80 -3.68
C GLY A 418 -13.11 -1.28 -4.23
N LEU A 419 -13.91 -1.95 -3.40
CA LEU A 419 -15.24 -2.46 -3.75
C LEU A 419 -16.36 -1.40 -3.68
N ARG A 420 -16.14 -0.28 -2.99
CA ARG A 420 -17.16 0.78 -2.76
C ARG A 420 -17.24 1.87 -3.84
N THR A 421 -16.70 1.62 -5.03
CA THR A 421 -16.93 2.51 -6.20
C THR A 421 -18.31 2.31 -6.85
N GLY A 422 -19.09 1.32 -6.39
CA GLY A 422 -20.52 1.22 -6.67
C GLY A 422 -21.36 1.99 -5.65
N SER A 423 -22.34 2.75 -6.14
CA SER A 423 -23.39 3.38 -5.32
C SER A 423 -23.99 2.35 -4.35
N PRO A 424 -24.24 2.70 -3.06
CA PRO A 424 -24.84 1.76 -2.12
C PRO A 424 -26.30 1.53 -2.49
N THR A 425 -26.57 0.54 -3.35
CA THR A 425 -27.86 -0.15 -3.31
C THR A 425 -27.92 -0.87 -1.98
N ALA A 426 -28.68 -0.30 -1.05
CA ALA A 426 -29.08 -0.96 0.18
C ALA A 426 -29.69 -2.31 -0.19
N VAL A 427 -28.99 -3.39 0.14
CA VAL A 427 -29.55 -4.74 0.10
C VAL A 427 -30.50 -4.83 1.29
N THR A 428 -31.72 -4.32 1.11
CA THR A 428 -32.87 -4.63 1.96
C THR A 428 -33.35 -6.04 1.61
N ALA A 429 -32.62 -7.05 2.06
CA ALA A 429 -33.08 -8.42 2.08
C ALA A 429 -32.44 -9.08 3.31
N GLU A 430 -33.29 -9.63 4.19
CA GLU A 430 -33.00 -10.37 5.44
C GLU A 430 -33.28 -9.68 6.80
N ASN A 431 -33.95 -8.52 6.86
CA ASN A 431 -34.35 -7.96 8.17
C ASN A 431 -35.62 -8.57 8.80
N ASN A 432 -36.45 -9.30 8.04
CA ASN A 432 -37.73 -9.79 8.57
C ASN A 432 -37.65 -11.14 9.31
N SER A 433 -36.66 -12.01 9.03
CA SER A 433 -36.59 -13.33 9.67
C SER A 433 -35.88 -13.33 11.04
N LEU A 434 -35.03 -12.34 11.30
CA LEU A 434 -34.28 -12.22 12.56
C LEU A 434 -35.09 -11.52 13.67
N ALA A 435 -35.95 -10.57 13.31
CA ALA A 435 -36.83 -9.86 14.24
C ALA A 435 -37.86 -10.80 14.91
N ASP A 436 -38.39 -11.77 14.16
CA ASP A 436 -39.39 -12.72 14.66
C ASP A 436 -38.87 -13.63 15.78
N SER A 437 -37.55 -13.86 15.87
CA SER A 437 -36.95 -14.68 16.93
C SER A 437 -36.71 -13.94 18.26
N PHE A 438 -36.71 -12.60 18.25
CA PHE A 438 -36.42 -11.78 19.44
C PHE A 438 -37.67 -11.44 20.24
N SER A 439 -38.84 -11.44 19.60
CA SER A 439 -40.13 -11.03 20.17
C SER A 439 -40.64 -11.89 21.34
N GLN A 440 -39.90 -12.93 21.77
CA GLN A 440 -40.32 -13.81 22.86
C GLN A 440 -39.76 -13.40 24.24
N ASP A 441 -38.63 -12.69 24.31
CA ASP A 441 -37.96 -12.40 25.59
C ASP A 441 -38.04 -10.93 26.04
N PHE A 442 -38.14 -9.98 25.10
CA PHE A 442 -38.27 -8.55 25.40
C PHE A 442 -39.25 -7.86 24.45
N GLU A 443 -40.13 -7.02 25.00
CA GLU A 443 -40.93 -6.07 24.24
C GLU A 443 -40.18 -4.73 24.14
N ILE A 444 -39.96 -4.24 22.91
CA ILE A 444 -39.35 -2.93 22.69
C ILE A 444 -40.41 -1.85 22.86
N LEU A 445 -40.43 -1.18 24.02
CA LEU A 445 -41.37 -0.10 24.32
C LEU A 445 -41.07 1.18 23.52
N HIS A 446 -39.79 1.51 23.34
CA HIS A 446 -39.33 2.71 22.61
C HIS A 446 -38.00 2.46 21.89
N GLY A 447 -37.89 2.98 20.65
CA GLY A 447 -36.69 2.86 19.81
C GLY A 447 -36.69 1.60 18.94
N ASP A 448 -35.55 1.32 18.31
CA ASP A 448 -35.29 0.09 17.55
C ASP A 448 -33.79 -0.26 17.62
N PHE A 449 -33.39 -1.35 16.96
CA PHE A 449 -31.99 -1.77 16.88
C PHE A 449 -31.24 -1.21 15.65
N LEU A 450 -31.84 -0.29 14.88
CA LEU A 450 -31.27 0.40 13.71
C LEU A 450 -30.63 -0.52 12.64
N GLY A 451 -31.03 -1.79 12.58
CA GLY A 451 -30.42 -2.80 11.70
C GLY A 451 -29.01 -3.25 12.12
N LEU A 452 -28.57 -2.94 13.35
CA LEU A 452 -27.24 -3.27 13.86
C LEU A 452 -27.22 -4.67 14.52
N SER A 453 -26.49 -5.61 13.93
CA SER A 453 -26.42 -7.01 14.40
C SER A 453 -25.77 -7.17 15.78
N ASP A 454 -24.84 -6.29 16.14
CA ASP A 454 -24.19 -6.28 17.46
C ASP A 454 -25.17 -5.92 18.59
N THR A 455 -26.15 -5.06 18.31
CA THR A 455 -27.22 -4.66 19.23
C THR A 455 -28.18 -5.82 19.46
N LEU A 456 -28.55 -6.56 18.40
CA LEU A 456 -29.35 -7.77 18.53
C LEU A 456 -28.62 -8.84 19.36
N SER A 457 -27.31 -9.03 19.13
CA SER A 457 -26.48 -9.97 19.91
C SER A 457 -26.42 -9.59 21.39
N PHE A 458 -26.27 -8.29 21.69
CA PHE A 458 -26.30 -7.79 23.05
C PHE A 458 -27.64 -8.07 23.74
N LEU A 459 -28.76 -7.77 23.09
CA LEU A 459 -30.09 -8.00 23.66
C LEU A 459 -30.37 -9.50 23.90
N LYS A 460 -29.93 -10.39 23.00
CA LYS A 460 -29.99 -11.85 23.21
C LYS A 460 -29.14 -12.29 24.40
N SER A 461 -27.95 -11.72 24.56
CA SER A 461 -27.08 -11.99 25.70
C SER A 461 -27.70 -11.51 27.01
N LEU A 462 -28.36 -10.35 27.00
CA LEU A 462 -29.10 -9.80 28.12
C LEU A 462 -30.27 -10.70 28.51
N ALA A 463 -31.09 -11.15 27.56
CA ALA A 463 -32.18 -12.10 27.80
C ALA A 463 -31.67 -13.44 28.38
N GLY A 464 -30.53 -13.92 27.87
CA GLY A 464 -29.88 -15.15 28.36
C GLY A 464 -29.42 -15.08 29.81
N LEU A 465 -29.29 -13.89 30.42
CA LEU A 465 -28.96 -13.77 31.86
C LEU A 465 -30.11 -14.28 32.75
N ASP A 466 -31.37 -14.10 32.35
CA ASP A 466 -32.53 -14.55 33.12
C ASP A 466 -32.70 -16.08 33.04
N ALA A 467 -32.54 -16.64 31.83
CA ALA A 467 -32.65 -18.09 31.58
C ALA A 467 -31.61 -18.95 32.32
N LEU A 468 -30.49 -18.36 32.77
CA LEU A 468 -29.41 -19.04 33.50
C LEU A 468 -29.70 -19.24 35.00
N VAL A 469 -30.82 -18.70 35.52
CA VAL A 469 -31.18 -18.88 36.93
C VAL A 469 -31.66 -20.30 37.23
N ASP A 470 -32.14 -21.05 36.23
CA ASP A 470 -32.81 -22.36 36.39
C ASP A 470 -32.03 -23.61 35.91
N SER A 471 -30.78 -23.49 35.46
CA SER A 471 -30.01 -24.61 34.88
C SER A 471 -28.66 -24.86 35.58
N PRO A 472 -28.45 -26.01 36.25
CA PRO A 472 -27.18 -26.35 36.88
C PRO A 472 -26.30 -27.19 35.94
N THR A 473 -25.60 -26.57 34.98
CA THR A 473 -24.59 -27.28 34.18
C THR A 473 -23.15 -26.84 34.49
N LYS A 474 -22.28 -27.86 34.64
CA LYS A 474 -20.91 -27.75 35.15
C LYS A 474 -19.92 -27.38 34.03
N THR A 475 -19.79 -26.12 33.66
CA THR A 475 -18.60 -25.64 32.90
C THR A 475 -18.37 -24.14 33.13
N GLY A 476 -17.21 -23.76 33.70
CA GLY A 476 -16.78 -22.37 33.84
C GLY A 476 -17.19 -21.66 35.14
N LYS A 477 -16.58 -22.01 36.28
CA LYS A 477 -16.96 -21.49 37.62
C LYS A 477 -16.88 -19.97 37.82
N HIS A 478 -16.16 -19.22 36.97
CA HIS A 478 -15.97 -17.77 37.14
C HIS A 478 -17.00 -16.94 36.34
N THR A 479 -17.17 -17.23 35.05
CA THR A 479 -18.12 -16.56 34.15
C THR A 479 -19.58 -16.74 34.60
N ILE A 480 -19.94 -17.92 35.12
CA ILE A 480 -21.28 -18.19 35.66
C ILE A 480 -21.62 -17.30 36.87
N ARG A 481 -20.62 -16.96 37.71
CA ARG A 481 -20.86 -16.14 38.92
C ARG A 481 -21.16 -14.68 38.55
N GLU A 482 -20.44 -14.14 37.59
CA GLU A 482 -20.64 -12.76 37.12
C GLU A 482 -21.97 -12.61 36.37
N GLN A 483 -22.32 -13.59 35.52
CA GLN A 483 -23.61 -13.63 34.83
C GLN A 483 -24.78 -13.75 35.81
N LYS A 484 -24.70 -14.64 36.80
CA LYS A 484 -25.74 -14.77 37.83
C LYS A 484 -25.86 -13.53 38.70
N ALA A 485 -24.74 -12.85 38.97
CA ALA A 485 -24.75 -11.59 39.71
C ALA A 485 -25.36 -10.45 38.89
N ALA A 486 -25.06 -10.36 37.59
CA ALA A 486 -25.66 -9.41 36.67
C ALA A 486 -27.17 -9.64 36.52
N ALA A 487 -27.61 -10.90 36.39
CA ALA A 487 -29.03 -11.24 36.35
C ALA A 487 -29.79 -10.78 37.59
N GLY A 488 -29.15 -10.86 38.76
CA GLY A 488 -29.74 -10.41 40.03
C GLY A 488 -29.85 -8.89 40.21
N LEU A 489 -29.26 -8.09 39.32
CA LEU A 489 -29.35 -6.62 39.35
C LEU A 489 -30.61 -6.08 38.69
N PHE A 490 -31.17 -6.80 37.73
CA PHE A 490 -32.34 -6.36 36.99
C PHE A 490 -33.62 -6.94 37.61
N ASN A 491 -34.68 -6.13 37.58
CA ASN A 491 -36.04 -6.61 37.68
C ASN A 491 -36.57 -6.81 36.25
N TRP A 492 -36.70 -8.06 35.82
CA TRP A 492 -37.11 -8.42 34.46
C TRP A 492 -38.56 -8.07 34.13
N GLU A 493 -39.36 -7.69 35.12
CA GLU A 493 -40.74 -7.20 34.95
C GLU A 493 -40.84 -5.67 34.81
N GLU A 494 -39.72 -4.94 34.93
CA GLU A 494 -39.67 -3.46 34.80
C GLU A 494 -38.79 -3.03 33.62
N ASP A 495 -38.99 -1.81 33.13
CA ASP A 495 -38.30 -1.27 31.95
C ASP A 495 -36.76 -1.30 32.08
N ILE A 496 -36.07 -1.71 31.02
CA ILE A 496 -34.60 -1.66 30.89
C ILE A 496 -34.24 -0.76 29.70
N PHE A 497 -33.35 0.21 29.93
CA PHE A 497 -32.83 1.10 28.91
C PHE A 497 -31.51 0.56 28.37
N VAL A 498 -31.41 0.38 27.06
CA VAL A 498 -30.18 -0.06 26.40
C VAL A 498 -29.61 1.06 25.55
N ALA A 499 -28.32 1.36 25.74
CA ALA A 499 -27.59 2.34 24.96
C ALA A 499 -26.37 1.71 24.29
N ARG A 500 -26.04 2.16 23.08
CA ARG A 500 -24.85 1.78 22.32
C ARG A 500 -23.98 3.00 22.06
N ALA A 501 -22.70 2.91 22.35
CA ALA A 501 -21.69 3.88 21.96
C ALA A 501 -20.65 3.21 21.04
N PRO A 502 -20.40 3.73 19.82
CA PRO A 502 -19.32 3.21 18.99
C PRO A 502 -17.97 3.46 19.67
N GLY A 503 -17.07 2.49 19.55
CA GLY A 503 -15.67 2.70 19.89
C GLY A 503 -15.06 3.76 18.98
N ARG A 504 -13.99 4.39 19.45
CA ARG A 504 -13.33 5.48 18.74
C ARG A 504 -11.82 5.36 18.82
N LEU A 505 -11.15 5.63 17.71
CA LEU A 505 -9.71 5.86 17.63
C LEU A 505 -9.46 7.36 17.60
N ASP A 506 -8.66 7.83 18.56
CA ASP A 506 -8.30 9.23 18.70
C ASP A 506 -6.83 9.42 18.32
N VAL A 507 -6.56 10.20 17.27
CA VAL A 507 -5.18 10.59 16.93
C VAL A 507 -4.93 11.97 17.52
N MET A 508 -4.04 11.99 18.51
CA MET A 508 -3.67 13.18 19.25
C MET A 508 -2.25 13.61 18.89
N GLY A 509 -2.08 14.87 18.47
CA GLY A 509 -0.76 15.45 18.25
C GLY A 509 -0.20 16.07 19.53
N GLY A 510 0.85 15.48 20.11
CA GLY A 510 1.59 16.09 21.22
C GLY A 510 0.80 16.19 22.54
N ILE A 511 1.04 17.26 23.32
CA ILE A 511 0.43 17.53 24.64
C ILE A 511 -1.06 17.93 24.47
N ALA A 512 -1.86 17.02 23.94
CA ALA A 512 -3.28 17.24 23.63
C ALA A 512 -4.20 16.93 24.81
N ASP A 513 -3.77 16.09 25.76
CA ASP A 513 -4.60 15.54 26.83
C ASP A 513 -5.19 16.60 27.78
N TYR A 514 -4.67 17.83 27.78
CA TYR A 514 -5.11 18.92 28.68
C TYR A 514 -5.27 20.30 28.01
N SER A 515 -5.01 20.43 26.71
CA SER A 515 -4.89 21.75 26.04
C SER A 515 -6.12 22.18 25.22
N GLY A 516 -7.16 21.35 25.14
CA GLY A 516 -8.34 21.66 24.30
C GLY A 516 -8.05 21.58 22.80
N SER A 517 -7.03 20.82 22.40
CA SER A 517 -6.62 20.67 21.00
C SER A 517 -7.66 19.92 20.17
N LEU A 518 -7.68 20.21 18.86
CA LEU A 518 -8.48 19.47 17.89
C LEU A 518 -7.95 18.04 17.77
N VAL A 519 -8.79 17.07 18.13
CA VAL A 519 -8.52 15.64 17.99
C VAL A 519 -9.15 15.15 16.70
N LEU A 520 -8.39 14.39 15.93
CA LEU A 520 -8.97 13.68 14.80
C LEU A 520 -9.52 12.34 15.29
N GLN A 521 -10.82 12.16 15.10
CA GLN A 521 -11.57 11.03 15.63
C GLN A 521 -12.12 10.16 14.51
N MET A 522 -11.98 8.84 14.65
CA MET A 522 -12.56 7.88 13.72
C MET A 522 -13.29 6.78 14.52
N PRO A 523 -14.56 6.48 14.22
CA PRO A 523 -15.22 5.31 14.78
C PRO A 523 -14.48 4.03 14.40
N ILE A 524 -14.38 3.08 15.33
CA ILE A 524 -13.90 1.72 15.05
C ILE A 524 -15.09 0.77 14.94
N ARG A 525 -14.82 -0.46 14.50
CA ARG A 525 -15.85 -1.51 14.35
C ARG A 525 -16.46 -1.89 15.70
N GLU A 526 -15.65 -1.87 16.74
CA GLU A 526 -16.02 -2.22 18.10
C GLU A 526 -17.00 -1.18 18.68
N ALA A 527 -17.91 -1.62 19.54
CA ALA A 527 -18.85 -0.76 20.24
C ALA A 527 -19.06 -1.25 21.67
N CYS A 528 -19.52 -0.36 22.53
CA CYS A 528 -19.90 -0.67 23.91
C CYS A 528 -21.42 -0.53 24.04
N HIS A 529 -22.05 -1.56 24.58
CA HIS A 529 -23.47 -1.55 24.94
C HIS A 529 -23.62 -1.53 26.45
N VAL A 530 -24.60 -0.79 26.94
CA VAL A 530 -24.92 -0.68 28.36
C VAL A 530 -26.42 -0.89 28.55
N ALA A 531 -26.80 -1.79 29.45
CA ALA A 531 -28.16 -1.92 29.97
C ALA A 531 -28.25 -1.22 31.33
N VAL A 532 -29.24 -0.34 31.49
CA VAL A 532 -29.48 0.47 32.69
C VAL A 532 -30.94 0.34 33.08
N GLN A 533 -31.21 0.10 34.35
CA GLN A 533 -32.56 0.13 34.90
C GLN A 533 -32.62 1.08 36.10
N LYS A 534 -33.69 1.88 36.17
CA LYS A 534 -33.92 2.78 37.29
C LYS A 534 -34.69 2.04 38.39
N ILE A 535 -34.02 1.74 39.50
CA ILE A 535 -34.64 1.03 40.63
C ILE A 535 -34.88 1.99 41.78
N HIS A 536 -36.10 1.99 42.33
CA HIS A 536 -36.42 2.77 43.53
C HIS A 536 -35.52 2.34 44.71
N PRO A 537 -34.98 3.25 45.55
CA PRO A 537 -34.05 2.89 46.63
C PRO A 537 -34.51 1.77 47.56
N SER A 538 -35.82 1.67 47.82
CA SER A 538 -36.41 0.59 48.65
C SER A 538 -36.41 -0.80 48.00
N LYS A 539 -36.25 -0.89 46.68
CA LYS A 539 -36.22 -2.13 45.91
C LYS A 539 -34.80 -2.53 45.48
N GLN A 540 -33.78 -1.78 45.89
CA GLN A 540 -32.39 -2.03 45.49
C GLN A 540 -31.86 -3.36 46.04
N ARG A 541 -31.37 -4.22 45.12
CA ARG A 541 -30.62 -5.41 45.48
C ARG A 541 -29.12 -5.08 45.49
N LEU A 542 -28.56 -4.92 46.68
CA LEU A 542 -27.15 -4.58 46.86
C LEU A 542 -26.28 -5.83 47.09
N TRP A 543 -25.06 -5.81 46.58
CA TRP A 543 -24.06 -6.82 46.92
C TRP A 543 -23.72 -6.72 48.41
N LYS A 544 -23.39 -7.86 49.04
CA LYS A 544 -23.10 -7.93 50.49
C LYS A 544 -22.11 -6.85 50.98
N HIS A 545 -21.08 -6.54 50.20
CA HIS A 545 -20.10 -5.50 50.54
C HIS A 545 -20.63 -4.07 50.40
N ALA A 546 -21.52 -3.80 49.44
CA ALA A 546 -22.18 -2.51 49.30
C ALA A 546 -23.24 -2.30 50.39
N LEU A 547 -23.97 -3.37 50.74
CA LEU A 547 -24.93 -3.38 51.85
C LEU A 547 -24.24 -3.12 53.19
N ALA A 548 -23.10 -3.78 53.46
CA ALA A 548 -22.31 -3.55 54.66
C ALA A 548 -21.83 -2.09 54.78
N ARG A 549 -21.38 -1.48 53.66
CA ARG A 549 -20.97 -0.07 53.61
C ARG A 549 -22.14 0.91 53.84
N GLN A 550 -23.36 0.55 53.46
CA GLN A 550 -24.53 1.36 53.77
C GLN A 550 -24.94 1.24 55.24
N GLN A 551 -24.91 0.02 55.80
CA GLN A 551 -25.23 -0.23 57.21
C GLN A 551 -24.25 0.46 58.17
N ASP A 552 -22.95 0.45 57.87
CA ASP A 552 -21.93 1.14 58.66
C ASP A 552 -22.10 2.67 58.71
N LYS A 553 -22.76 3.27 57.70
CA LYS A 553 -22.94 4.73 57.62
C LYS A 553 -24.21 5.23 58.31
N GLY A 554 -25.08 4.35 58.83
CA GLY A 554 -26.28 4.73 59.59
C GLY A 554 -27.30 5.61 58.85
N GLN A 555 -27.17 5.75 57.53
CA GLN A 555 -28.07 6.57 56.70
C GLN A 555 -29.07 5.68 55.97
N GLY A 556 -30.28 6.20 55.71
CA GLY A 556 -31.33 5.51 54.95
C GLY A 556 -30.88 5.11 53.53
N PRO A 557 -31.73 4.40 52.76
CA PRO A 557 -31.35 3.85 51.46
C PRO A 557 -30.85 4.96 50.51
N THR A 558 -29.60 4.84 50.08
CA THR A 558 -28.93 5.81 49.18
C THR A 558 -28.75 5.23 47.78
N PRO A 559 -28.81 6.04 46.70
CA PRO A 559 -28.54 5.56 45.34
C PRO A 559 -27.12 4.98 45.21
N VAL A 560 -27.00 3.82 44.56
CA VAL A 560 -25.71 3.17 44.28
C VAL A 560 -25.60 2.87 42.78
N LEU A 561 -24.51 3.32 42.15
CA LEU A 561 -24.14 2.89 40.79
C LEU A 561 -23.29 1.62 40.88
N GLN A 562 -23.71 0.55 40.18
CA GLN A 562 -22.96 -0.70 40.10
C GLN A 562 -22.61 -0.98 38.63
N ILE A 563 -21.34 -1.25 38.36
CA ILE A 563 -20.84 -1.56 37.01
C ILE A 563 -20.26 -2.99 37.06
N ILE A 564 -20.80 -3.88 36.24
CA ILE A 564 -20.26 -5.22 36.02
C ILE A 564 -19.72 -5.25 34.58
N LEU A 565 -18.43 -5.51 34.43
CA LEU A 565 -17.79 -5.68 33.14
C LEU A 565 -17.84 -7.16 32.74
N GLN A 566 -18.57 -7.47 31.67
CA GLN A 566 -18.52 -8.78 31.04
C GLN A 566 -17.51 -8.71 29.88
N LYS A 567 -16.50 -9.58 29.89
CA LYS A 567 -15.51 -9.69 28.81
C LYS A 567 -15.96 -10.66 27.72
#